data_AF-A0A7V9ZRX6-F1
#
_entry.id   AF-A0A7V9ZRX6-F1
#
_cell.length_a   1.000
_cell.length_b   1.000
_cell.length_c   1.000
_cell.angle_alpha   90.00
_cell.angle_beta   90.00
_cell.angle_gamma   90.00
#
_symmetry.space_group_name_H-M   'P 1'
#
loop_
_entity.id
_entity.type
_entity.pdbx_description
1 polymer ?
#
loop_
_entity_poly.entity_id
_entity_poly.type
_entity_poly.pdbx_seq_one_letter_code
_entity_poly.pdbx_strand_id
1 'polypeptide(L)'
;ATLTAPIVEEVIYRGVLFSAFQRSFGVLIAVILVTFLFGIIHVPQNINDYAAISIIFLLSLILTLIRVKTKNLLPCIVLHTIFNGIQSLILILEPFLTDFANHSENKTAAIIRFLT
;
A
#
# COMPACT_ATOMS: atom_id res chain seq x y z
N ALA A 1 -8.24 11.08 1.02
CA ALA A 1 -7.30 10.26 1.82
C ALA A 1 -5.96 10.09 1.13
N THR A 2 -5.93 9.73 -0.14
CA THR A 2 -4.74 9.33 -0.93
C THR A 2 -3.53 10.27 -0.87
N LEU A 3 -3.73 11.59 -0.71
CA LEU A 3 -2.62 12.56 -0.62
C LEU A 3 -2.27 12.93 0.83
N THR A 4 -3.27 13.13 1.68
CA THR A 4 -3.08 13.66 3.04
C THR A 4 -2.77 12.57 4.07
N ALA A 5 -3.32 11.37 3.91
CA ALA A 5 -3.09 10.26 4.84
C ALA A 5 -1.61 9.81 4.84
N PRO A 6 -0.95 9.59 3.68
CA PRO A 6 0.46 9.22 3.65
C PRO A 6 1.36 10.22 4.39
N ILE A 7 1.08 11.52 4.25
CA ILE A 7 1.87 12.57 4.92
C ILE A 7 1.79 12.40 6.44
N VAL A 8 0.57 12.29 6.98
CA VAL A 8 0.34 12.14 8.42
C VAL A 8 0.95 10.85 8.93
N GLU A 9 0.75 9.74 8.21
CA GLU A 9 1.30 8.44 8.55
C GLU A 9 2.83 8.45 8.57
N GLU A 10 3.50 9.01 7.55
CA GLU A 10 4.96 9.11 7.56
C GLU A 10 5.49 9.93 8.73
N VAL A 11 4.84 11.05 9.05
CA VAL A 11 5.24 11.91 10.17
C VAL A 11 5.11 11.14 11.49
N ILE A 12 4.01 10.41 11.71
CA ILE A 12 3.80 9.65 12.94
C ILE A 12 4.76 8.46 13.02
N TYR A 13 4.76 7.59 12.00
CA TYR A 13 5.48 6.32 12.06
C TYR A 13 7.00 6.47 11.87
N ARG A 14 7.44 7.26 10.89
CA ARG A 14 8.87 7.40 10.53
C ARG A 14 9.49 8.67 11.14
N GLY A 15 8.68 9.69 11.40
CA GLY A 15 9.12 10.92 12.06
C GLY A 15 9.22 10.73 13.57
N VAL A 16 8.12 10.39 14.22
CA VAL A 16 8.02 10.30 15.69
C VAL A 16 8.43 8.93 16.21
N LEU A 17 7.69 7.87 15.85
CA LEU A 17 7.85 6.54 16.45
C LEU A 17 9.21 5.92 16.12
N PHE A 18 9.59 5.88 14.84
CA PHE A 18 10.89 5.36 14.42
C PHE A 18 12.04 6.09 15.13
N SER A 19 12.02 7.42 15.19
CA SER A 19 13.08 8.19 15.85
C SER A 19 13.15 7.91 17.36
N ALA A 20 12.00 7.73 18.02
CA ALA A 20 11.95 7.38 19.43
C ALA A 20 12.53 5.97 19.68
N PHE A 21 12.04 4.97 18.95
CA PHE A 21 12.54 3.60 19.09
C PHE A 21 13.99 3.45 18.70
N GLN A 22 14.46 4.17 17.68
CA GLN A 22 15.86 4.15 17.27
C GLN A 22 16.77 4.64 18.41
N ARG A 23 16.37 5.70 19.12
CA ARG A 23 17.14 6.22 20.27
C ARG A 23 17.14 5.28 21.47
N SER A 24 16.03 4.60 21.73
CA SER A 24 15.88 3.74 22.90
C SER A 24 16.43 2.33 22.71
N PHE A 25 16.29 1.76 21.51
CA PHE A 25 16.50 0.33 21.25
C PHE A 25 17.43 0.05 20.05
N GLY A 26 17.88 1.09 19.35
CA GLY A 26 18.69 0.95 18.14
C GLY A 26 17.87 0.71 16.87
N VAL A 27 18.57 0.75 15.73
CA VAL A 27 17.94 0.79 14.40
C VAL A 27 17.15 -0.48 14.09
N LEU A 28 17.70 -1.66 14.38
CA LEU A 28 17.07 -2.93 14.01
C LEU A 28 15.70 -3.10 14.68
N ILE A 29 15.64 -2.88 16.00
CA ILE A 29 14.40 -3.00 16.77
C ILE A 29 13.40 -1.92 16.31
N ALA A 30 13.85 -0.70 16.04
CA ALA A 30 12.98 0.36 15.53
C ALA A 30 12.34 0.01 14.17
N VAL A 31 13.10 -0.59 13.25
CA VAL A 31 12.58 -1.04 11.94
C VAL A 31 11.48 -2.09 12.14
N ILE A 32 11.72 -3.08 12.99
CA ILE A 32 10.75 -4.15 13.27
C ILE A 32 9.49 -3.55 13.88
N LEU A 33 9.61 -2.78 14.96
CA LEU A 33 8.46 -2.21 15.66
C LEU A 33 7.59 -1.33 14.76
N VAL A 34 8.21 -0.43 13.98
CA VAL A 34 7.46 0.46 13.07
C VAL A 34 6.79 -0.32 11.95
N THR A 35 7.47 -1.32 11.39
CA THR A 35 6.90 -2.20 10.36
C THR A 35 5.62 -2.89 10.87
N PHE A 36 5.69 -3.49 12.06
CA PHE A 36 4.56 -4.22 12.64
C PHE A 36 3.44 -3.29 13.12
N LEU A 37 3.75 -2.19 13.81
CA LEU A 37 2.73 -1.24 14.27
C LEU A 37 1.94 -0.63 13.09
N PHE A 38 2.63 -0.34 11.99
CA PHE A 38 1.98 0.13 10.77
C PHE A 38 1.12 -0.97 10.14
N GLY A 39 1.66 -2.18 9.95
CA GLY A 39 0.92 -3.27 9.32
C GLY A 39 -0.33 -3.68 10.11
N ILE A 40 -0.22 -3.82 11.43
CA ILE A 40 -1.31 -4.30 12.31
C ILE A 40 -2.51 -3.35 12.28
N ILE A 41 -2.30 -2.02 12.29
CA ILE A 41 -3.44 -1.08 12.31
C ILE A 41 -4.27 -1.12 11.03
N HIS A 42 -3.70 -1.65 9.94
CA HIS A 42 -4.37 -1.81 8.65
C HIS A 42 -5.05 -3.18 8.47
N VAL A 43 -4.80 -4.15 9.36
CA VAL A 43 -5.41 -5.48 9.29
C VAL A 43 -6.94 -5.42 9.32
N PRO A 44 -7.60 -4.66 10.22
CA PRO A 44 -9.07 -4.63 10.26
C PRO A 44 -9.73 -4.19 8.94
N GLN A 45 -9.04 -3.33 8.18
CA GLN A 45 -9.52 -2.81 6.89
C GLN A 45 -9.39 -3.85 5.76
N ASN A 46 -8.46 -4.81 5.90
CA ASN A 46 -8.09 -5.77 4.86
C ASN A 46 -8.20 -7.22 5.36
N ILE A 47 -9.07 -7.48 6.33
CA ILE A 47 -9.10 -8.76 7.08
C ILE A 47 -9.31 -10.00 6.19
N ASN A 48 -9.97 -9.82 5.03
CA ASN A 48 -10.22 -10.88 4.05
C ASN A 48 -9.22 -10.90 2.89
N ASP A 49 -8.25 -9.98 2.87
CA ASP A 49 -7.25 -9.86 1.81
C ASP A 49 -5.82 -9.97 2.38
N TYR A 50 -5.36 -11.21 2.52
CA TYR A 50 -4.02 -11.51 3.01
C TYR A 50 -2.90 -10.98 2.09
N ALA A 51 -3.18 -10.82 0.79
CA ALA A 51 -2.21 -10.27 -0.15
C ALA A 51 -2.04 -8.77 0.10
N ALA A 52 -3.14 -8.03 0.26
CA ALA A 52 -3.11 -6.62 0.62
C ALA A 52 -2.40 -6.39 1.97
N ILE A 53 -2.74 -7.18 3.00
CA ILE A 53 -2.04 -7.12 4.29
C ILE A 53 -0.53 -7.31 4.09
N SER A 54 -0.11 -8.37 3.40
CA SER A 54 1.32 -8.65 3.17
C SER A 54 2.02 -7.49 2.45
N ILE A 55 1.37 -6.90 1.44
CA ILE A 55 1.90 -5.73 0.71
C ILE A 55 2.04 -4.52 1.64
N ILE A 56 1.10 -4.27 2.56
CA ILE A 56 1.17 -3.16 3.52
C ILE A 56 2.36 -3.33 4.47
N PHE A 57 2.59 -4.54 4.98
CA PHE A 57 3.78 -4.83 5.80
C PHE A 57 5.08 -4.61 5.01
N LEU A 58 5.13 -5.08 3.76
CA LEU A 58 6.29 -4.88 2.88
C LEU A 58 6.54 -3.40 2.56
N LEU A 59 5.49 -2.65 2.22
CA LEU A 59 5.57 -1.21 2.04
C LEU A 59 6.16 -0.55 3.28
N SER A 60 5.67 -0.94 4.46
CA SER A 60 6.17 -0.33 5.69
C SER A 60 7.65 -0.62 5.96
N LEU A 61 8.07 -1.86 5.72
CA LEU A 61 9.46 -2.26 5.82
C LEU A 61 10.34 -1.44 4.86
N ILE A 62 9.97 -1.36 3.59
CA ILE A 62 10.73 -0.64 2.55
C ILE A 62 10.85 0.84 2.90
N LEU A 63 9.75 1.52 3.22
CA LEU A 63 9.77 2.94 3.58
C LEU A 63 10.61 3.20 4.83
N THR A 64 10.54 2.32 5.82
CA THR A 64 11.36 2.46 7.04
C THR A 64 12.85 2.24 6.74
N LEU A 65 13.21 1.30 5.87
CA LEU A 65 14.59 1.11 5.41
C LEU A 65 15.09 2.33 4.61
N ILE A 66 14.24 2.94 3.77
CA ILE A 66 14.55 4.19 3.08
C ILE A 66 14.80 5.30 4.11
N ARG A 67 13.96 5.40 5.15
CA ARG A 67 14.14 6.37 6.23
C ARG A 67 15.46 6.18 6.98
N VAL A 68 15.89 4.94 7.20
CA VAL A 68 17.19 4.60 7.80
C VAL A 68 18.34 5.11 6.93
N LYS A 69 18.30 4.81 5.63
CA LYS A 69 19.37 5.13 4.69
C LYS A 69 19.47 6.62 4.37
N THR A 70 18.34 7.25 4.08
CA THR A 70 18.29 8.65 3.60
C THR A 70 18.29 9.67 4.74
N LYS A 71 17.92 9.25 5.95
CA LYS A 71 17.67 10.12 7.10
C LYS A 71 16.62 11.21 6.84
N ASN A 72 15.78 11.05 5.80
CA ASN A 72 14.82 12.04 5.34
C ASN A 72 13.41 11.42 5.23
N LEU A 73 12.38 12.19 5.56
CA LEU A 73 10.98 11.77 5.44
C LEU A 73 10.42 11.99 4.03
N LEU A 74 10.94 12.97 3.29
CA LEU A 74 10.38 13.35 1.99
C LEU A 74 10.34 12.18 0.98
N PRO A 75 11.40 11.36 0.82
CA PRO A 75 11.33 10.19 -0.06
C PRO A 75 10.25 9.19 0.36
N CYS A 76 10.05 9.02 1.68
CA CYS A 76 9.03 8.11 2.20
C CYS A 76 7.63 8.64 1.87
N ILE A 77 7.39 9.95 2.08
CA ILE A 77 6.11 10.61 1.79
C ILE A 77 5.76 10.48 0.31
N VAL A 78 6.73 10.79 -0.57
CA VAL A 78 6.52 10.73 -2.02
C VAL A 78 6.18 9.31 -2.46
N LEU A 79 6.98 8.32 -2.05
CA LEU A 79 6.76 6.93 -2.45
C LEU A 79 5.44 6.36 -1.91
N HIS A 80 5.11 6.66 -0.66
CA HIS A 80 3.85 6.23 -0.07
C HIS A 80 2.64 6.88 -0.75
N THR A 81 2.74 8.17 -1.07
CA THR A 81 1.69 8.89 -1.81
C THR A 81 1.50 8.31 -3.22
N ILE A 82 2.60 8.00 -3.92
CA ILE A 82 2.54 7.35 -5.24
C ILE A 82 1.89 5.96 -5.12
N PHE A 83 2.32 5.16 -4.14
CA PHE A 83 1.76 3.83 -3.91
C PHE A 83 0.24 3.89 -3.69
N ASN A 84 -0.22 4.74 -2.78
CA ASN A 84 -1.65 4.92 -2.53
C ASN A 84 -2.38 5.52 -3.74
N GLY A 85 -1.72 6.39 -4.51
CA GLY A 85 -2.22 6.95 -5.77
C GLY A 85 -2.52 5.86 -6.80
N ILE A 86 -1.56 4.95 -7.03
CA ILE A 86 -1.72 3.82 -7.94
C ILE A 86 -2.84 2.89 -7.46
N GLN A 87 -2.88 2.55 -6.17
CA GLN A 87 -3.94 1.70 -5.61
C GLN A 87 -5.33 2.34 -5.79
N SER A 88 -5.45 3.65 -5.51
CA SER A 88 -6.71 4.38 -5.69
C SER A 88 -7.14 4.40 -7.16
N LEU A 89 -6.19 4.56 -8.09
CA LEU A 89 -6.47 4.56 -9.53
C LEU A 89 -6.95 3.19 -10.00
N ILE A 90 -6.30 2.10 -9.58
CA ILE A 90 -6.70 0.73 -9.93
C ILE A 90 -8.12 0.47 -9.43
N LEU A 91 -8.43 0.82 -8.19
CA LEU A 91 -9.76 0.64 -7.59
C LEU A 91 -10.86 1.38 -8.39
N ILE A 92 -10.55 2.59 -8.88
CA ILE A 92 -11.49 3.36 -9.70
C ILE A 92 -11.67 2.73 -11.10
N LEU A 93 -10.61 2.16 -11.68
CA LEU A 93 -10.64 1.60 -13.04
C LEU A 93 -11.19 0.18 -13.12
N GLU A 94 -11.07 -0.61 -12.04
CA GLU A 94 -11.46 -2.02 -12.00
C GLU A 94 -12.88 -2.31 -12.54
N PRO A 95 -13.93 -1.55 -12.16
CA PRO A 95 -15.29 -1.83 -12.66
C PRO A 95 -15.43 -1.64 -14.16
N PHE A 96 -14.71 -0.67 -14.74
CA PHE A 96 -14.76 -0.40 -16.18
C PHE A 96 -14.01 -1.45 -16.97
N LEU A 97 -12.85 -1.91 -16.46
CA LEU A 97 -12.06 -2.95 -17.10
C LEU A 97 -12.78 -4.29 -17.09
N THR A 98 -13.42 -4.63 -15.98
CA THR A 98 -14.22 -5.87 -15.84
C THR A 98 -15.46 -5.84 -16.72
N ASP A 99 -16.18 -4.72 -16.78
CA ASP A 99 -17.35 -4.58 -17.67
C ASP A 99 -16.97 -4.70 -19.15
N PHE A 100 -15.89 -4.03 -19.57
CA PHE A 100 -15.38 -4.15 -20.93
C PHE A 100 -14.98 -5.58 -21.30
N ALA A 101 -14.27 -6.26 -20.40
CA ALA A 101 -13.86 -7.66 -20.59
C ALA A 101 -15.07 -8.60 -20.73
N ASN A 102 -16.06 -8.46 -19.84
CA ASN A 102 -17.28 -9.28 -19.86
C ASN A 102 -18.10 -9.05 -21.14
N HIS A 103 -18.22 -7.80 -21.60
CA HIS A 103 -18.90 -7.49 -22.87
C HIS A 103 -18.19 -8.10 -24.09
N SER A 104 -16.86 -8.13 -24.09
CA SER A 104 -16.06 -8.74 -25.16
C SER A 104 -16.22 -10.26 -25.22
N GLU A 105 -16.17 -10.93 -24.06
CA GLU A 105 -16.38 -12.38 -23.96
C GLU A 105 -17.80 -12.77 -24.40
N ASN A 106 -18.82 -12.04 -23.94
CA ASN A 106 -20.21 -12.32 -24.30
C ASN A 106 -20.47 -12.19 -25.82
N LYS A 107 -19.88 -11.20 -26.49
CA LYS A 107 -19.97 -11.07 -27.95
C LYS A 107 -19.32 -12.25 -28.67
N THR A 108 -18.15 -12.66 -28.21
CA THR A 108 -17.41 -13.80 -28.80
C THR A 108 -18.22 -15.09 -28.63
N ALA A 109 -18.76 -15.33 -27.44
CA ALA A 109 -19.61 -16.49 -27.16
C ALA A 109 -20.90 -16.48 -28.00
N ALA A 110 -21.51 -15.32 -28.22
CA ALA A 110 -22.71 -15.19 -29.06
C ALA A 110 -22.44 -15.52 -30.53
N ILE A 111 -21.29 -15.09 -31.09
CA ILE A 111 -20.90 -15.42 -32.46
C ILE A 111 -20.67 -16.92 -32.62
N ILE A 112 -19.96 -17.56 -31.68
CA ILE A 112 -19.73 -19.01 -31.73
C ILE A 112 -21.06 -19.77 -31.73
N ARG A 113 -22.00 -19.41 -30.83
CA ARG A 113 -23.33 -20.04 -30.77
C ARG A 113 -24.17 -19.82 -32.02
N PHE A 114 -23.98 -18.73 -32.76
CA PHE A 114 -24.66 -18.50 -34.03
C PHE A 114 -24.11 -19.37 -35.16
N LEU A 115 -22.83 -19.75 -35.08
CA LEU A 115 -22.12 -20.51 -36.12
C LEU A 115 -22.13 -22.03 -35.92
N THR A 116 -22.58 -22.54 -34.76
CA THR A 116 -22.66 -23.98 -34.42
C THR A 116 -24.10 -24.42 -34.20
#